data_AF-W2PAS2-F1
#
_entry.id   AF-W2PAS2-F1
#
_cell.length_a   1.000
_cell.length_b   1.000
_cell.length_c   1.000
_cell.angle_alpha   90.00
_cell.angle_beta   90.00
_cell.angle_gamma   90.00
#
_symmetry.space_group_name_H-M   'P 1'
#
loop_
_entity.id
_entity.type
_entity.pdbx_description
1 polymer ?
#
loop_
_entity_poly.entity_id
_entity_poly.type
_entity_poly.pdbx_seq_one_letter_code
_entity_poly.pdbx_strand_id
1 'polypeptide(L)'
;PTIVALSTGQTVYCGSCRQMTPHFASAGYNCPQYMNPAEYFISLVNTDFDDHADVPQMVQSYTQSEIRKELINRIKSDRKTPQH
;
A
#
# COMPACT_ATOMS: atom_id res chain seq x y z
N PRO A 1 -5.65 -0.35 -12.46
CA PRO A 1 -6.48 0.01 -11.29
C PRO A 1 -5.58 0.51 -10.15
N THR A 2 -5.98 1.60 -9.50
CA THR A 2 -5.35 2.08 -8.26
C THR A 2 -5.95 1.29 -7.10
N ILE A 3 -5.09 0.78 -6.22
CA ILE A 3 -5.49 0.06 -5.01
C ILE A 3 -5.19 0.96 -3.82
N VAL A 4 -6.14 1.05 -2.91
CA VAL A 4 -5.99 1.74 -1.63
C VAL A 4 -6.26 0.71 -0.54
N ALA A 5 -5.28 0.52 0.33
CA ALA A 5 -5.40 -0.36 1.47
C ALA A 5 -5.35 0.48 2.75
N LEU A 6 -6.35 0.27 3.59
CA LEU A 6 -6.57 0.97 4.85
C LEU A 6 -6.58 -0.08 5.96
N SER A 7 -5.85 0.19 7.04
CA SER A 7 -5.86 -0.62 8.25
C SER A 7 -6.08 0.30 9.44
N THR A 8 -7.00 -0.06 10.34
CA THR A 8 -7.36 0.73 11.53
C THR A 8 -7.60 2.23 11.28
N GLY A 9 -8.17 2.59 10.12
CA GLY A 9 -8.41 3.99 9.73
C GLY A 9 -7.18 4.74 9.19
N GLN A 10 -6.03 4.07 9.05
CA GLN A 10 -4.81 4.61 8.47
C GLN A 10 -4.52 4.02 7.10
N THR A 11 -3.95 4.83 6.20
CA THR A 11 -3.53 4.35 4.88
C THR A 11 -2.19 3.64 4.96
N VAL A 12 -2.22 2.33 4.73
CA VAL A 12 -1.03 1.47 4.68
C VAL A 12 -0.52 1.28 3.25
N TYR A 13 -1.36 1.52 2.24
CA TYR A 13 -0.92 1.50 0.84
C TYR A 13 -1.86 2.31 -0.04
N CYS A 14 -1.31 3.08 -0.98
CA CYS A 14 -2.10 3.68 -2.06
C CYS A 14 -1.22 3.83 -3.30
N GLY A 15 -1.50 3.03 -4.32
CA GLY A 15 -0.67 2.91 -5.52
C GLY A 15 -1.26 1.96 -6.56
N SER A 16 -0.50 1.68 -7.62
CA SER A 16 -0.95 0.75 -8.66
C SER A 16 -0.93 -0.69 -8.15
N CYS A 17 -1.85 -1.54 -8.60
CA CYS A 17 -1.84 -2.97 -8.28
C CYS A 17 -0.49 -3.65 -8.59
N ARG A 18 0.18 -3.25 -9.69
CA ARG A 18 1.52 -3.74 -10.07
C ARG A 18 2.63 -3.38 -9.09
N GLN A 19 2.52 -2.25 -8.39
CA GLN A 19 3.51 -1.79 -7.40
C GLN A 19 3.24 -2.39 -6.01
N MET A 20 2.09 -3.03 -5.81
CA MET A 20 1.67 -3.56 -4.52
C MET A 20 2.57 -4.72 -4.09
N THR A 21 2.73 -5.72 -4.95
CA THR A 21 3.60 -6.87 -4.70
C THR A 21 5.06 -6.48 -4.38
N PRO A 22 5.77 -5.66 -5.19
CA PRO A 22 7.14 -5.29 -4.86
C PRO A 22 7.26 -4.41 -3.60
N HIS A 23 6.25 -3.59 -3.28
CA HIS A 23 6.24 -2.79 -2.04
C HIS A 23 6.18 -3.68 -0.80
N PHE A 24 5.21 -4.58 -0.76
CA PHE A 24 5.03 -5.50 0.35
C PHE A 24 6.19 -6.49 0.46
N ALA A 25 6.74 -6.96 -0.67
CA ALA A 25 7.94 -7.79 -0.68
C ALA A 25 9.16 -7.04 -0.08
N SER A 26 9.32 -5.75 -0.39
CA SER A 26 10.37 -4.93 0.22
C SER A 26 10.16 -4.68 1.72
N ALA A 27 8.94 -4.84 2.22
CA ALA A 27 8.60 -4.76 3.64
C ALA A 27 8.68 -6.13 4.35
N GLY A 28 9.06 -7.21 3.64
CA GLY A 28 9.18 -8.57 4.18
C GLY A 28 7.95 -9.45 3.96
N TYR A 29 6.91 -8.94 3.30
CA TYR A 29 5.64 -9.62 3.08
C TYR A 29 5.56 -10.15 1.64
N ASN A 30 6.15 -11.32 1.42
CA ASN A 30 6.10 -12.00 0.13
C ASN A 30 4.79 -12.78 -0.01
N CYS A 31 4.04 -12.50 -1.08
CA CYS A 31 2.84 -13.27 -1.41
C CYS A 31 3.20 -14.72 -1.77
N PRO A 32 2.57 -15.73 -1.15
CA PRO A 32 2.73 -17.13 -1.55
C PRO A 32 2.18 -17.37 -2.96
N GLN A 33 2.83 -18.25 -3.74
CA GLN A 33 2.45 -18.52 -5.14
C GLN A 33 1.09 -19.23 -5.30
N TYR A 34 0.65 -19.91 -4.25
CA TYR A 34 -0.61 -20.67 -4.20
C TYR A 34 -1.78 -19.86 -3.63
N MET A 35 -1.55 -18.58 -3.29
CA MET A 35 -2.57 -17.68 -2.75
C MET A 35 -2.87 -16.57 -3.74
N ASN A 36 -4.15 -16.19 -3.83
CA ASN A 36 -4.53 -15.03 -4.61
C ASN A 36 -3.90 -13.78 -3.98
N PRO A 37 -3.09 -12.98 -4.70
CA PRO A 37 -2.46 -11.79 -4.15
C PRO A 37 -3.47 -10.84 -3.53
N ALA A 38 -4.66 -10.67 -4.13
CA ALA A 38 -5.70 -9.83 -3.55
C ALA A 38 -6.10 -10.29 -2.14
N GLU A 39 -6.32 -11.58 -1.93
CA GLU A 39 -6.67 -12.14 -0.62
C GLU A 39 -5.51 -12.06 0.37
N TYR A 40 -4.28 -12.31 -0.09
CA TYR A 40 -3.09 -12.16 0.76
C TYR A 40 -2.96 -10.73 1.27
N PHE A 41 -3.08 -9.73 0.39
CA PHE A 41 -2.99 -8.31 0.80
C PHE A 41 -4.18 -7.87 1.65
N ILE A 42 -5.39 -8.35 1.37
CA ILE A 42 -6.56 -8.09 2.23
C ILE A 42 -6.32 -8.66 3.64
N SER A 43 -5.80 -9.88 3.73
CA SER A 43 -5.45 -10.52 5.00
C SER A 43 -4.28 -9.80 5.70
N LEU A 44 -3.35 -9.24 4.94
CA LEU A 44 -2.22 -8.48 5.45
C LEU A 44 -2.63 -7.14 6.09
N VAL A 45 -3.63 -6.47 5.50
CA VAL A 45 -4.11 -5.17 6.01
C VAL A 45 -5.24 -5.31 7.01
N ASN A 46 -5.97 -6.43 6.99
CA ASN A 46 -6.83 -6.83 8.08
C ASN A 46 -5.95 -7.29 9.24
N THR A 47 -5.89 -6.44 10.27
CA THR A 47 -5.14 -6.62 11.51
C THR A 47 -5.54 -7.83 12.36
N ASP A 48 -6.43 -8.68 11.83
CA ASP A 48 -7.08 -9.81 12.51
C ASP A 48 -6.30 -11.13 12.37
N PHE A 49 -5.33 -11.21 11.46
CA PHE A 49 -4.51 -12.42 11.33
C PHE A 49 -3.38 -12.41 12.38
N ASP A 50 -3.50 -13.36 13.31
CA ASP A 50 -2.81 -13.64 14.59
C ASP A 50 -1.25 -13.63 14.60
N ASP A 51 -0.57 -13.24 13.53
CA ASP A 51 0.89 -13.29 13.44
C ASP A 51 1.47 -11.99 12.82
N HIS A 52 1.65 -10.99 13.66
CA HIS A 52 2.70 -9.95 13.57
C HIS A 52 2.71 -8.93 12.40
N ALA A 53 1.58 -8.52 11.82
CA ALA A 53 1.57 -7.32 10.97
C ALA A 53 1.45 -6.04 11.81
N ASP A 54 2.59 -5.46 12.21
CA ASP A 54 2.64 -4.17 12.89
C ASP A 54 2.12 -3.05 11.95
N VAL A 55 0.85 -2.67 12.09
CA VAL A 55 0.25 -1.52 11.38
C VAL A 55 1.13 -0.28 11.46
N PRO A 56 1.72 0.09 12.61
CA PRO A 56 2.61 1.25 12.67
C PRO A 56 3.83 1.11 11.76
N GLN A 57 4.37 -0.09 11.61
CA GLN A 57 5.49 -0.36 10.70
C GLN A 57 5.05 -0.29 9.24
N MET A 58 3.88 -0.82 8.89
CA MET A 58 3.35 -0.75 7.53
C MET A 58 3.08 0.71 7.12
N VAL A 59 2.47 1.50 8.01
CA VAL A 59 2.26 2.93 7.78
C VAL A 59 3.58 3.68 7.60
N GLN A 60 4.61 3.35 8.40
CA GLN A 60 5.95 3.94 8.26
C GLN A 60 6.61 3.55 6.93
N SER A 61 6.62 2.27 6.59
CA SER A 61 7.17 1.76 5.33
C SER A 61 6.49 2.42 4.13
N TYR A 62 5.16 2.54 4.16
CA TYR A 62 4.43 3.26 3.13
C TYR A 62 4.80 4.73 3.08
N THR A 63 4.84 5.42 4.23
CA THR A 63 5.18 6.84 4.31
C THR A 63 6.58 7.14 3.79
N GLN A 64 7.53 6.23 3.97
CA GLN A 64 8.91 6.36 3.48
C GLN A 64 9.09 5.86 2.04
N SER A 65 8.12 5.11 1.50
CA SER A 65 8.22 4.54 0.16
C SER A 65 8.15 5.58 -0.96
N GLU A 66 8.75 5.23 -2.10
CA GLU A 66 8.63 6.01 -3.33
C GLU A 66 7.17 6.13 -3.80
N ILE A 67 6.32 5.15 -3.50
CA ILE A 67 4.89 5.15 -3.89
C ILE A 67 4.15 6.33 -3.25
N ARG A 68 4.45 6.64 -1.98
CA ARG A 68 3.89 7.81 -1.28
C ARG A 68 4.39 9.11 -1.91
N LYS A 69 5.68 9.19 -2.26
CA LYS A 69 6.27 10.37 -2.92
C LYS A 69 5.67 10.59 -4.30
N GLU A 70 5.54 9.53 -5.10
CA GLU A 70 4.89 9.54 -6.41
C GLU A 70 3.43 9.98 -6.29
N LEU A 71 2.68 9.45 -5.32
CA LEU A 71 1.30 9.86 -5.07
C LEU A 71 1.20 11.36 -4.77
N ILE A 72 2.04 11.87 -3.86
CA ILE A 72 2.06 13.29 -3.52
C ILE A 72 2.46 14.15 -4.73
N ASN A 73 3.42 13.71 -5.54
CA ASN A 73 3.81 14.40 -6.76
C ASN A 73 2.66 14.44 -7.78
N ARG A 74 1.93 13.34 -7.95
CA ARG A 74 0.75 13.29 -8.82
C ARG A 74 -0.34 14.23 -8.34
N ILE A 75 -0.64 14.26 -7.03
CA ILE A 75 -1.62 15.19 -6.45
C ILE A 75 -1.18 16.66 -6.64
N LYS A 76 0.11 16.95 -6.48
CA LYS A 76 0.67 18.30 -6.71
C LYS A 76 0.58 18.72 -8.18
N SER A 77 0.87 17.80 -9.11
CA SER A 77 0.77 18.07 -10.54
C SER A 77 -0.68 18.23 -10.99
N ASP A 78 -1.60 17.45 -10.44
CA ASP A 78 -3.04 17.57 -10.68
C ASP A 78 -3.56 18.94 -10.19
N ARG A 79 -3.19 19.35 -8.95
CA ARG A 79 -3.48 20.70 -8.43
C ARG A 79 -2.90 21.85 -9.25
N LYS A 80 -1.84 21.61 -10.04
CA LYS A 80 -1.22 22.61 -10.92
C LYS A 80 -1.88 22.69 -12.30
N THR A 81 -2.87 21.84 -12.58
CA THR A 81 -3.65 21.91 -13.81
C THR A 81 -4.99 22.56 -13.47
N PRO A 82 -5.12 23.90 -13.50
CA PRO A 82 -6.46 24.46 -13.62
C PRO A 82 -7.05 23.89 -14.91
N GLN A 83 -8.06 23.03 -14.78
CA GLN A 83 -8.92 22.71 -15.91
C GLN A 83 -9.56 24.03 -16.34
N HIS A 84 -9.08 24.57 -17.45
CA HIS A 84 -9.69 25.68 -18.18
C HIS A 84 -10.41 25.10 -19.39
#